data_AF-A0A0K0G202-F1
#
_entry.id   AF-A0A0K0G202-F1
#
_cell.length_a   1.000
_cell.length_b   1.000
_cell.length_c   1.000
_cell.angle_alpha   90.00
_cell.angle_beta   90.00
_cell.angle_gamma   90.00
#
_symmetry.space_group_name_H-M   'P 1'
#
loop_
_entity.id
_entity.type
_entity.pdbx_description
1 polymer ?
#
loop_
_entity_poly.entity_id
_entity_poly.type
_entity_poly.pdbx_seq_one_letter_code
_entity_poly.pdbx_strand_id
1 'polypeptide(L)'
;MDFDLLSFPPEILAKIFSNIPWDQLINVKLTAKDFNNIINNYLKDMQKPKLCEIEFDDIKTRWDDNDKITVTYKIFITGSNGFEDTFGSKKFCLLPSELDQLHSFLKKVDLTSLRHVEFMLDSQTEVMRIFSNYFQNTNRIETICVTATHFDKEVGNPLSFLGKIQNVGELELHLNFPH
;
A
#
# COMPACT_ATOMS: atom_id res chain seq x y z
N MET A 1 25.63 -26.53 23.66
CA MET A 1 24.41 -26.95 22.95
C MET A 1 24.19 -25.92 21.88
N ASP A 2 24.34 -26.31 20.62
CA ASP A 2 23.98 -25.43 19.50
C ASP A 2 22.46 -25.44 19.37
N PHE A 3 21.87 -24.26 19.54
CA PHE A 3 20.43 -24.06 19.42
C PHE A 3 20.11 -23.90 17.93
N ASP A 4 19.68 -24.99 17.29
CA ASP A 4 19.28 -24.95 15.88
C ASP A 4 17.84 -24.41 15.77
N LEU A 5 17.72 -23.15 15.39
CA LEU A 5 16.44 -22.48 15.21
C LEU A 5 15.60 -23.13 14.09
N LEU A 6 16.22 -23.76 13.09
CA LEU A 6 15.50 -24.41 11.98
C LEU A 6 14.82 -25.71 12.40
N SER A 7 15.15 -26.25 13.58
CA SER A 7 14.50 -27.44 14.12
C SER A 7 13.08 -27.17 14.65
N PHE A 8 12.69 -25.91 14.82
CA PHE A 8 11.35 -25.56 15.30
C PHE A 8 10.28 -25.74 14.22
N PRO A 9 9.04 -26.11 14.61
CA PRO A 9 7.90 -26.09 13.69
C PRO A 9 7.67 -24.71 13.07
N PRO A 10 7.21 -24.64 11.80
CA PRO A 10 6.98 -23.37 11.10
C PRO A 10 6.07 -22.40 11.86
N GLU A 11 5.08 -22.90 12.59
CA GLU A 11 4.13 -22.10 13.37
C GLU A 11 4.82 -21.41 14.55
N ILE A 12 5.76 -22.10 15.20
CA ILE A 12 6.56 -21.55 16.31
C ILE A 12 7.51 -20.47 15.78
N LEU A 13 8.16 -20.74 14.65
CA LEU A 13 9.02 -19.75 13.98
C LEU A 13 8.24 -18.52 13.53
N ALA A 14 7.05 -18.71 12.93
CA ALA A 14 6.16 -17.62 12.57
C ALA A 14 5.78 -16.79 13.81
N LYS A 15 5.47 -17.43 14.94
CA LYS A 15 5.17 -16.73 16.18
C LYS A 15 6.38 -15.95 16.71
N ILE A 16 7.59 -16.51 16.64
CA ILE A 16 8.81 -15.78 17.01
C ILE A 16 8.99 -14.56 16.10
N PHE A 17 8.96 -14.76 14.79
CA PHE A 17 9.17 -13.68 13.80
C PHE A 17 8.07 -12.61 13.84
N SER A 18 6.85 -12.94 14.25
CA SER A 18 5.76 -11.96 14.43
C SER A 18 6.06 -10.86 15.46
N ASN A 19 7.02 -11.08 16.35
CA ASN A 19 7.45 -10.10 17.35
C ASN A 19 8.62 -9.23 16.86
N ILE A 20 9.17 -9.50 15.67
CA ILE A 20 10.28 -8.74 15.11
C ILE A 20 9.73 -7.50 14.39
N PRO A 21 10.29 -6.30 14.64
CA PRO A 21 9.91 -5.09 13.92
C PRO A 21 10.02 -5.26 12.40
N TRP A 22 9.08 -4.65 11.67
CA TRP A 22 8.95 -4.87 10.22
C TRP A 22 10.22 -4.47 9.43
N ASP A 23 10.94 -3.47 9.90
CA ASP A 23 12.17 -2.94 9.33
C ASP A 23 13.36 -3.88 9.55
N GLN A 24 13.30 -4.74 10.58
CA GLN A 24 14.31 -5.75 10.87
C GLN A 24 14.01 -7.12 10.24
N LEU A 25 12.76 -7.38 9.85
CA LEU A 25 12.36 -8.65 9.21
C LEU A 25 13.15 -8.95 7.94
N ILE A 26 13.66 -7.94 7.23
CA ILE A 26 14.50 -8.16 6.06
C ILE A 26 15.77 -8.96 6.40
N ASN A 27 16.39 -8.69 7.56
CA ASN A 27 17.59 -9.41 7.98
C ASN A 27 17.30 -10.89 8.25
N VAL A 28 16.13 -11.19 8.81
CA VAL A 28 15.67 -12.56 9.03
C VAL A 28 15.47 -13.29 7.70
N LYS A 29 14.84 -12.63 6.71
CA LYS A 29 14.66 -13.19 5.36
C LYS A 29 15.98 -13.49 4.66
N LEU A 30 16.98 -12.64 4.86
CA LEU A 30 18.30 -12.80 4.25
C LEU A 30 19.16 -13.88 4.93
N THR A 31 18.80 -14.31 6.14
CA THR A 31 19.56 -15.30 6.91
C THR A 31 19.42 -16.71 6.35
N ALA A 32 18.21 -17.12 5.97
CA ALA A 32 17.95 -18.46 5.43
C ALA A 32 16.73 -18.48 4.49
N LYS A 33 16.77 -19.34 3.47
CA LYS A 33 15.65 -19.53 2.53
C LYS A 33 14.37 -19.98 3.25
N ASP A 34 14.50 -20.85 4.24
CA ASP A 34 13.35 -21.36 5.00
C ASP A 34 12.70 -20.26 5.85
N PHE A 35 13.48 -19.36 6.44
CA PHE A 35 12.93 -18.19 7.14
C PHE A 35 12.18 -17.27 6.19
N ASN A 36 12.72 -17.02 5.00
CA ASN A 36 12.01 -16.25 3.98
C ASN A 36 10.68 -16.91 3.60
N ASN A 37 10.66 -18.23 3.40
CA ASN A 37 9.44 -18.99 3.11
C ASN A 37 8.41 -18.88 4.24
N ILE A 38 8.85 -19.05 5.50
CA ILE A 38 7.98 -18.92 6.68
C ILE A 38 7.37 -17.51 6.75
N ILE A 39 8.19 -16.47 6.63
CA ILE A 39 7.69 -15.08 6.70
C ILE A 39 6.68 -14.79 5.58
N ASN A 40 6.90 -15.32 4.38
CA ASN A 40 5.96 -15.10 3.27
C ASN A 40 4.66 -15.91 3.43
N ASN A 41 4.73 -17.13 3.96
CA ASN A 41 3.55 -17.97 4.20
C ASN A 41 2.68 -17.45 5.37
N TYR A 42 3.31 -16.85 6.37
CA TYR A 42 2.66 -16.29 7.56
C TYR A 42 2.62 -14.75 7.54
N LEU A 43 2.64 -14.13 6.34
CA LEU A 43 2.71 -12.67 6.18
C LEU A 43 1.61 -11.91 6.95
N LYS A 44 0.41 -12.50 7.08
CA LYS A 44 -0.71 -11.91 7.81
C LYS A 44 -0.42 -11.71 9.31
N ASP A 45 0.47 -12.52 9.87
CA ASP A 45 0.81 -12.54 11.29
C ASP A 45 2.06 -11.68 11.58
N MET A 46 2.74 -11.19 10.54
CA MET A 46 3.96 -10.39 10.67
C MET A 46 3.64 -8.91 10.92
N GLN A 47 4.55 -8.21 11.62
CA GLN A 47 4.52 -6.75 11.67
C GLN A 47 4.65 -6.18 10.26
N LYS A 48 3.87 -5.14 9.96
CA LYS A 48 3.86 -4.47 8.66
C LYS A 48 4.23 -3.00 8.81
N PRO A 49 4.93 -2.40 7.83
CA PRO A 49 5.08 -0.96 7.77
C PRO A 49 3.71 -0.28 7.67
N LYS A 50 3.51 0.76 8.46
CA LYS A 50 2.30 1.58 8.44
C LYS A 50 2.43 2.70 7.42
N LEU A 51 1.59 2.71 6.40
CA LEU A 51 1.56 3.82 5.45
C LEU A 51 0.89 5.04 6.08
N CYS A 52 1.46 6.20 5.83
CA CYS A 52 0.89 7.49 6.20
C CYS A 52 0.29 8.21 5.00
N GLU A 53 0.89 8.03 3.83
CA GLU A 53 0.44 8.65 2.58
C GLU A 53 0.60 7.64 1.44
N ILE A 54 -0.33 7.68 0.49
CA ILE A 54 -0.24 6.94 -0.77
C ILE A 54 -0.88 7.75 -1.90
N GLU A 55 -0.18 7.81 -3.02
CA GLU A 55 -0.56 8.56 -4.22
C GLU A 55 -0.46 7.62 -5.42
N PHE A 56 -1.45 7.68 -6.29
CA PHE A 56 -1.51 6.93 -7.54
C PHE A 56 -1.62 7.90 -8.71
N ASP A 57 -0.66 7.85 -9.63
CA ASP A 57 -0.57 8.79 -10.75
C ASP A 57 -0.32 8.02 -12.06
N ASP A 58 -1.23 8.14 -13.04
CA ASP A 58 -1.02 7.66 -14.42
C ASP A 58 -1.09 8.81 -15.45
N ILE A 59 -1.10 10.07 -14.98
CA ILE A 59 -1.26 11.24 -15.85
C ILE A 59 -0.06 11.30 -16.77
N LYS A 60 -0.34 11.11 -18.06
CA LYS A 60 0.67 11.19 -19.11
C LYS A 60 1.30 12.58 -19.12
N THR A 61 2.53 12.67 -18.65
CA THR A 61 3.37 13.79 -19.06
C THR A 61 3.58 13.67 -20.57
N ARG A 62 3.52 14.78 -21.32
CA ARG A 62 3.53 14.84 -22.79
C ARG A 62 4.74 14.18 -23.48
N TRP A 63 5.63 13.54 -22.72
CA TRP A 63 6.92 13.01 -23.16
C TRP A 63 7.15 11.54 -22.80
N ASP A 64 6.23 10.88 -22.09
CA ASP A 64 6.36 9.47 -21.73
C ASP A 64 5.15 8.70 -22.29
N ASP A 65 5.34 8.02 -23.42
CA ASP A 65 4.35 7.15 -24.08
C ASP A 65 4.04 5.87 -23.29
N ASN A 66 4.56 5.76 -22.08
CA ASN A 66 4.35 4.60 -21.23
C ASN A 66 3.13 4.83 -20.36
N ASP A 67 2.07 4.05 -20.58
CA ASP A 67 0.87 3.92 -19.74
C ASP A 67 1.21 3.36 -18.33
N LYS A 68 2.21 3.91 -17.66
CA LYS A 68 2.67 3.46 -16.35
C LYS A 68 1.89 4.16 -15.26
N ILE A 69 1.48 3.38 -14.27
CA ILE A 69 0.94 3.86 -13.02
C ILE A 69 2.10 4.02 -12.05
N THR A 70 2.34 5.24 -11.60
CA THR A 70 3.28 5.55 -10.53
C THR A 70 2.56 5.47 -9.19
N VAL A 71 3.13 4.70 -8.26
CA VAL A 71 2.68 4.62 -6.89
C VAL A 71 3.73 5.26 -6.00
N THR A 72 3.39 6.39 -5.39
CA THR A 72 4.22 7.09 -4.41
C THR A 72 3.65 6.87 -3.02
N TYR A 73 4.50 6.64 -2.02
CA TYR A 73 4.03 6.40 -0.66
C TYR A 73 5.05 6.80 0.39
N LYS A 74 4.55 7.07 1.60
CA LYS A 74 5.35 7.32 2.80
C LYS A 74 4.97 6.36 3.92
N ILE A 75 5.97 5.96 4.70
CA ILE A 75 5.82 5.05 5.84
C ILE A 75 6.04 5.83 7.13
N PHE A 76 5.15 5.64 8.10
CA PHE A 76 5.37 6.09 9.48
C PHE A 76 6.52 5.30 10.12
N ILE A 77 7.49 6.02 10.66
CA ILE A 77 8.47 5.47 11.59
C ILE A 77 8.25 6.11 12.94
N THR A 78 7.88 5.29 13.91
CA THR A 78 7.89 5.69 15.30
C THR A 78 9.32 5.52 15.80
N GLY A 79 10.04 6.63 15.95
CA GLY A 79 11.36 6.61 16.57
C GLY A 79 11.25 6.19 18.04
N SER A 80 12.34 5.68 18.62
CA SER A 80 12.46 5.34 20.05
C SER A 80 12.15 6.50 21.01
N ASN A 81 12.02 7.72 20.47
CA ASN A 81 11.83 8.95 21.22
C ASN A 81 10.35 9.39 21.24
N GLY A 82 9.44 8.61 20.65
CA GLY A 82 8.01 8.92 20.56
C GLY A 82 7.66 10.02 19.55
N PHE A 83 8.66 10.58 18.85
CA PHE A 83 8.42 11.48 17.72
C PHE A 83 8.10 10.66 16.46
N GLU A 84 7.02 11.04 15.80
CA GLU A 84 6.65 10.52 14.48
C GLU A 84 7.63 11.11 13.46
N ASP A 85 8.42 10.26 12.81
CA ASP A 85 9.24 10.67 11.68
C ASP A 85 8.75 9.92 10.44
N THR A 86 8.63 10.62 9.32
CA THR A 86 8.23 10.00 8.06
C THR A 86 9.49 9.60 7.31
N PHE A 87 9.60 8.33 6.92
CA PHE A 87 10.68 7.95 6.01
C PHE A 87 10.48 8.65 4.67
N GLY A 88 11.59 9.03 4.02
CA GLY A 88 11.56 9.70 2.72
C GLY A 88 10.65 9.00 1.72
N SER A 89 9.98 9.78 0.88
CA SER A 89 9.02 9.30 -0.11
C SER A 89 9.62 8.19 -0.98
N LYS A 90 8.91 7.08 -1.08
CA LYS A 90 9.27 5.94 -1.92
C LYS A 90 8.32 5.90 -3.11
N LYS A 91 8.81 5.44 -4.26
CA LYS A 91 7.98 5.25 -5.45
C LYS A 91 8.33 3.97 -6.20
N PHE A 92 7.35 3.42 -6.89
CA PHE A 92 7.54 2.41 -7.93
C PHE A 92 6.54 2.63 -9.06
N CYS A 93 6.83 2.09 -10.23
CA CYS A 93 5.97 2.18 -11.39
C CYS A 93 5.48 0.78 -11.77
N LEU A 94 4.26 0.71 -12.27
CA LEU A 94 3.61 -0.51 -12.74
C LEU A 94 3.09 -0.29 -14.16
N LEU A 95 3.18 -1.31 -15.01
CA LEU A 95 2.36 -1.37 -16.20
C LEU A 95 0.92 -1.79 -15.84
N PRO A 96 -0.09 -1.53 -16.69
CA PRO A 96 -1.47 -1.97 -16.44
C PRO A 96 -1.58 -3.50 -16.37
N SER A 97 -0.69 -4.23 -17.05
CA SER A 97 -0.58 -5.69 -16.97
C SER A 97 0.05 -6.20 -15.65
N GLU A 98 0.58 -5.30 -14.82
CA GLU A 98 1.32 -5.63 -13.59
C GLU A 98 0.53 -5.27 -12.32
N LEU A 99 -0.78 -5.05 -12.42
CA LEU A 99 -1.63 -4.69 -11.28
C LEU A 99 -1.64 -5.74 -10.15
N ASP A 100 -1.27 -6.99 -10.42
CA ASP A 100 -1.04 -8.01 -9.37
C ASP A 100 0.12 -7.65 -8.42
N GLN A 101 1.07 -6.84 -8.88
CA GLN A 101 2.13 -6.30 -8.02
C GLN A 101 1.56 -5.31 -7.00
N LEU A 102 0.53 -4.53 -7.38
CA LEU A 102 -0.19 -3.65 -6.44
C LEU A 102 -0.90 -4.47 -5.35
N HIS A 103 -1.58 -5.56 -5.72
CA HIS A 103 -2.15 -6.49 -4.74
C HIS A 103 -1.08 -7.04 -3.77
N SER A 104 0.09 -7.40 -4.31
CA SER A 104 1.21 -7.93 -3.54
C SER A 104 1.82 -6.88 -2.61
N PHE A 105 1.87 -5.62 -3.02
CA PHE A 105 2.29 -4.49 -2.21
C PHE A 105 1.29 -4.21 -1.08
N LEU A 106 0.00 -4.06 -1.40
CA LEU A 106 -1.04 -3.73 -0.42
C LEU A 106 -1.20 -4.82 0.66
N LYS A 107 -0.93 -6.09 0.35
CA LYS A 107 -0.89 -7.17 1.36
C LYS A 107 0.23 -7.02 2.39
N LYS A 108 1.34 -6.34 2.04
CA LYS A 108 2.55 -6.22 2.86
C LYS A 108 2.57 -4.98 3.74
N VAL A 109 1.63 -4.06 3.56
CA VAL A 109 1.54 -2.81 4.32
C VAL A 109 0.34 -2.82 5.26
N ASP A 110 0.37 -1.94 6.24
CA ASP A 110 -0.75 -1.62 7.13
C ASP A 110 -1.27 -0.22 6.77
N LEU A 111 -2.57 -0.11 6.48
CA LEU A 111 -3.25 1.12 6.07
C LEU A 111 -3.98 1.81 7.23
N THR A 112 -3.90 1.29 8.46
CA THR A 112 -4.63 1.84 9.61
C THR A 112 -4.21 3.25 10.00
N SER A 113 -2.99 3.68 9.63
CA SER A 113 -2.48 5.02 9.95
C SER A 113 -2.50 5.96 8.75
N LEU A 114 -3.21 5.61 7.69
CA LEU A 114 -3.25 6.39 6.46
C LEU A 114 -3.94 7.74 6.69
N ARG A 115 -3.23 8.83 6.42
CA ARG A 115 -3.70 10.22 6.59
C ARG A 115 -4.01 10.89 5.26
N HIS A 116 -3.29 10.52 4.20
CA HIS A 116 -3.46 11.08 2.87
C HIS A 116 -3.63 9.98 1.82
N VAL A 117 -4.61 10.14 0.95
CA VAL A 117 -4.82 9.28 -0.23
C VAL A 117 -5.08 10.15 -1.43
N GLU A 118 -4.28 9.97 -2.48
CA GLU A 118 -4.46 10.71 -3.73
C GLU A 118 -4.55 9.77 -4.93
N PHE A 119 -5.52 10.05 -5.78
CA PHE A 119 -5.66 9.44 -7.10
C PHE A 119 -5.62 10.55 -8.14
N MET A 120 -4.57 10.58 -8.94
CA MET A 120 -4.44 11.39 -10.14
C MET A 120 -4.48 10.45 -11.34
N LEU A 121 -5.69 10.08 -11.75
CA LEU A 121 -5.88 9.04 -12.77
C LEU A 121 -6.54 9.61 -14.03
N ASP A 122 -6.11 9.15 -15.18
CA ASP A 122 -6.73 9.39 -16.47
C ASP A 122 -7.64 8.20 -16.78
N SER A 123 -7.09 7.07 -17.22
CA SER A 123 -7.89 5.92 -17.64
C SER A 123 -7.80 4.70 -16.72
N GLN A 124 -6.82 4.64 -15.81
CA GLN A 124 -6.52 3.44 -15.02
C GLN A 124 -7.30 3.38 -13.69
N THR A 125 -8.63 3.54 -13.75
CA THR A 125 -9.49 3.52 -12.54
C THR A 125 -9.50 2.18 -11.80
N GLU A 126 -9.00 1.12 -12.43
CA GLU A 126 -8.84 -0.21 -11.84
C GLU A 126 -7.95 -0.18 -10.59
N VAL A 127 -6.97 0.73 -10.53
CA VAL A 127 -6.14 0.98 -9.35
C VAL A 127 -6.99 1.34 -8.13
N MET A 128 -8.02 2.17 -8.31
CA MET A 128 -8.96 2.53 -7.25
C MET A 128 -9.75 1.33 -6.78
N ARG A 129 -10.20 0.47 -7.71
CA ARG A 129 -10.92 -0.77 -7.38
C ARG A 129 -10.05 -1.70 -6.52
N ILE A 130 -8.80 -1.89 -6.91
CA ILE A 130 -7.83 -2.71 -6.17
C ILE A 130 -7.62 -2.12 -4.78
N PHE A 131 -7.26 -0.84 -4.69
CA PHE A 131 -7.02 -0.17 -3.41
C PHE A 131 -8.25 -0.25 -2.48
N SER A 132 -9.45 0.02 -3.03
CA SER A 132 -10.74 -0.05 -2.35
C SER A 132 -11.02 -1.40 -1.68
N ASN A 133 -10.43 -2.51 -2.17
CA ASN A 133 -10.61 -3.83 -1.57
C ASN A 133 -9.75 -4.03 -0.30
N TYR A 134 -8.65 -3.28 -0.16
CA TYR A 134 -7.79 -3.30 1.03
C TYR A 134 -8.11 -2.17 1.99
N PHE A 135 -8.73 -1.12 1.48
CA PHE A 135 -9.12 0.04 2.25
C PHE A 135 -10.32 -0.27 3.14
N GLN A 136 -10.04 -0.58 4.40
CA GLN A 136 -11.03 -0.81 5.47
C GLN A 136 -10.82 0.20 6.61
N ASN A 137 -10.59 1.47 6.26
CA ASN A 137 -10.15 2.42 7.28
C ASN A 137 -11.28 2.74 8.26
N THR A 138 -11.03 2.45 9.53
CA THR A 138 -11.89 2.84 10.65
C THR A 138 -11.45 4.17 11.25
N ASN A 139 -10.21 4.58 10.97
CA ASN A 139 -9.63 5.83 11.46
C ASN A 139 -9.95 7.00 10.53
N ARG A 140 -9.86 8.22 11.10
CA ARG A 140 -10.04 9.44 10.32
C ARG A 140 -8.89 9.63 9.34
N ILE A 141 -9.22 9.86 8.07
CA ILE A 141 -8.26 10.30 7.05
C ILE A 141 -8.30 11.82 7.00
N GLU A 142 -7.14 12.45 6.89
CA GLU A 142 -7.05 13.90 6.83
C GLU A 142 -7.55 14.39 5.47
N THR A 143 -6.98 13.85 4.39
CA THR A 143 -7.30 14.29 3.03
C THR A 143 -7.43 13.09 2.09
N ILE A 144 -8.49 13.09 1.27
CA ILE A 144 -8.61 12.25 0.09
C ILE A 144 -8.80 13.15 -1.13
N CYS A 145 -7.92 13.02 -2.11
CA CYS A 145 -8.01 13.70 -3.40
C CYS A 145 -8.27 12.67 -4.50
N VAL A 146 -9.29 12.91 -5.34
CA VAL A 146 -9.57 12.11 -6.53
C VAL A 146 -9.69 13.04 -7.73
N THR A 147 -8.65 13.05 -8.55
CA THR A 147 -8.66 13.63 -9.89
C THR A 147 -8.78 12.49 -10.89
N ALA A 148 -9.87 12.50 -11.66
CA ALA A 148 -10.14 11.51 -12.68
C ALA A 148 -10.54 12.21 -13.99
N THR A 149 -9.74 12.05 -15.03
CA THR A 149 -9.97 12.64 -16.37
C THR A 149 -10.38 11.59 -17.40
N HIS A 150 -11.21 11.91 -18.40
CA HIS A 150 -11.60 10.98 -19.47
C HIS A 150 -12.33 9.69 -19.00
N PHE A 151 -13.45 9.87 -18.29
CA PHE A 151 -14.40 8.82 -17.88
C PHE A 151 -15.18 8.16 -19.05
N ASP A 152 -14.52 7.70 -20.10
CA ASP A 152 -15.26 7.25 -21.28
C ASP A 152 -15.93 5.88 -21.08
N LYS A 153 -15.50 5.06 -20.09
CA LYS A 153 -16.01 3.67 -19.94
C LYS A 153 -16.22 3.12 -18.52
N GLU A 154 -15.61 3.66 -17.45
CA GLU A 154 -15.62 2.98 -16.12
C GLU A 154 -15.78 3.90 -14.90
N VAL A 155 -16.86 4.70 -14.88
CA VAL A 155 -17.24 5.52 -13.71
C VAL A 155 -17.53 4.68 -12.45
N GLY A 156 -17.84 3.39 -12.60
CA GLY A 156 -18.22 2.51 -11.50
C GLY A 156 -17.12 2.35 -10.44
N ASN A 157 -15.85 2.29 -10.84
CA ASN A 157 -14.74 2.05 -9.91
C ASN A 157 -14.56 3.24 -8.94
N PRO A 158 -14.43 4.50 -9.40
CA PRO A 158 -14.30 5.63 -8.48
C PRO A 158 -15.52 5.79 -7.59
N LEU A 159 -16.74 5.68 -8.13
CA LEU A 159 -17.97 5.76 -7.33
C LEU A 159 -18.02 4.69 -6.23
N SER A 160 -17.61 3.45 -6.54
CA SER A 160 -17.57 2.37 -5.56
C SER A 160 -16.58 2.63 -4.42
N PHE A 161 -15.45 3.28 -4.72
CA PHE A 161 -14.48 3.71 -3.71
C PHE A 161 -15.05 4.85 -2.87
N LEU A 162 -15.60 5.90 -3.52
CA LEU A 162 -16.22 7.02 -2.83
C LEU A 162 -17.33 6.58 -1.87
N GLY A 163 -18.13 5.56 -2.24
CA GLY A 163 -19.16 4.99 -1.37
C GLY A 163 -18.63 4.29 -0.10
N LYS A 164 -17.34 3.92 -0.05
CA LYS A 164 -16.69 3.34 1.14
C LYS A 164 -16.00 4.39 2.00
N ILE A 165 -15.81 5.60 1.50
CA ILE A 165 -15.12 6.65 2.23
C ILE A 165 -15.99 7.10 3.40
N GLN A 166 -15.41 7.03 4.60
CA GLN A 166 -16.03 7.50 5.83
C GLN A 166 -14.96 8.21 6.67
N ASN A 167 -15.37 9.12 7.55
CA ASN A 167 -14.49 9.83 8.47
C ASN A 167 -13.30 10.54 7.78
N VAL A 168 -13.58 11.40 6.81
CA VAL A 168 -12.54 12.19 6.13
C VAL A 168 -12.61 13.66 6.55
N GLY A 169 -11.46 14.29 6.76
CA GLY A 169 -11.36 15.72 7.05
C GLY A 169 -11.68 16.57 5.82
N GLU A 170 -11.00 16.30 4.71
CA GLU A 170 -11.13 16.99 3.44
C GLU A 170 -11.24 15.99 2.29
N LEU A 171 -12.28 16.16 1.46
CA LEU A 171 -12.51 15.35 0.27
C LEU A 171 -12.55 16.26 -0.96
N GLU A 172 -11.56 16.10 -1.83
CA GLU A 172 -11.44 16.85 -3.08
C GLU A 172 -11.75 15.93 -4.27
N LEU A 173 -12.66 16.36 -5.13
CA LEU A 173 -13.12 15.59 -6.29
C LEU A 173 -13.04 16.44 -7.56
N HIS A 174 -12.14 16.05 -8.46
CA HIS A 174 -11.98 16.65 -9.79
C HIS A 174 -12.32 15.59 -10.84
N LEU A 175 -13.62 15.43 -11.11
CA LEU A 175 -14.14 14.43 -12.03
C LEU A 175 -14.52 15.08 -13.36
N ASN A 176 -13.80 14.74 -14.44
CA ASN A 176 -14.10 15.25 -15.77
C ASN A 176 -14.90 14.20 -16.58
N PHE A 177 -16.21 14.40 -16.67
CA PHE A 177 -17.11 13.51 -17.40
C PHE A 177 -17.19 13.92 -18.88
N PRO A 178 -17.17 12.96 -19.82
CA PRO A 178 -17.48 13.27 -21.22
C PRO A 178 -18.92 13.77 -21.35
N HIS A 179 -19.11 14.80 -22.19
CA HIS A 179 -20.41 15.41 -22.49
C HIS A 179 -21.30 14.53 -23.37
#